data_AF-A0A1A6B4H8-F1
#
_entry.id   AF-A0A1A6B4H8-F1
#
_cell.length_a   1.000
_cell.length_b   1.000
_cell.length_c   1.000
_cell.angle_alpha   90.00
_cell.angle_beta   90.00
_cell.angle_gamma   90.00
#
_symmetry.space_group_name_H-M   'P 1'
#
loop_
_entity.id
_entity.type
_entity.pdbx_description
1 polymer ?
#
loop_
_entity_poly.entity_id
_entity_poly.type
_entity_poly.pdbx_seq_one_letter_code
_entity_poly.pdbx_strand_id
1 'polypeptide(L)'
;MDNKGFKDLENFYLAYKSRFKEYMQINKLEDVPKILLMHWGGIVIETYIKHILVQISGAKKCNSSGNLWYTMDGFNYTIKQGNMRKNKYKNYICTENPGHAIEGGIRSIDFLNELITSNIKILRDVKVVEDPLRKESKNGFIDLRYIAPESVDRLDKLFIEWNESFKSLLKWLIENTKNIEVRMDE
;
A
#
# COMPACT_ATOMS: atom_id res chain seq x y z
N MET A 1 7.39 1.87 32.99
CA MET A 1 7.77 0.60 32.35
C MET A 1 7.77 0.85 30.84
N ASP A 2 8.88 0.64 30.15
CA ASP A 2 8.97 0.99 28.72
C ASP A 2 8.28 -0.03 27.83
N ASN A 3 7.24 0.42 27.10
CA ASN A 3 6.65 -0.32 25.98
C ASN A 3 7.59 -0.30 24.77
N LYS A 4 8.71 -1.04 24.84
CA LYS A 4 9.70 -1.12 23.75
C LYS A 4 9.15 -1.83 22.52
N GLY A 5 8.56 -1.06 21.61
CA GLY A 5 8.47 -1.38 20.18
C GLY A 5 7.35 -2.31 19.76
N PHE A 6 6.13 -2.16 20.31
CA PHE A 6 4.95 -2.84 19.77
C PHE A 6 4.01 -1.87 19.05
N LYS A 7 3.68 -2.21 17.79
CA LYS A 7 2.49 -1.75 17.06
C LYS A 7 1.84 -3.00 16.47
N ASP A 8 0.53 -3.16 16.71
CA ASP A 8 -0.30 -4.13 15.98
C ASP A 8 -0.47 -3.64 14.52
N LEU A 9 -1.07 -4.46 13.66
CA LEU A 9 -1.34 -4.12 12.27
C LEU A 9 -2.13 -2.82 12.17
N GLU A 10 -1.63 -1.86 11.37
CA GLU A 10 -2.46 -0.74 10.97
C GLU A 10 -3.72 -1.28 10.30
N ASN A 11 -4.89 -0.82 10.74
CA ASN A 11 -6.15 -1.21 10.11
C ASN A 11 -6.21 -0.59 8.71
N PHE A 12 -5.67 -1.31 7.73
CA PHE A 12 -5.51 -0.83 6.37
C PHE A 12 -6.84 -0.51 5.69
N TYR A 13 -7.95 -1.10 6.12
CA TYR A 13 -9.28 -0.73 5.62
C TYR A 13 -9.65 0.69 6.04
N LEU A 14 -9.46 1.02 7.32
CA LEU A 14 -9.66 2.38 7.84
C LEU A 14 -8.63 3.36 7.27
N ALA A 15 -7.38 2.93 7.09
CA ALA A 15 -6.35 3.72 6.42
C ALA A 15 -6.78 4.04 4.98
N TYR A 16 -7.08 3.03 4.16
CA TYR A 16 -7.60 3.19 2.80
C TYR A 16 -8.80 4.14 2.75
N LYS A 17 -9.82 3.93 3.60
CA LYS A 17 -11.00 4.81 3.65
C LYS A 17 -10.65 6.26 4.00
N SER A 18 -9.76 6.50 4.97
CA SER A 18 -9.32 7.87 5.32
C SER A 18 -8.54 8.50 4.18
N ARG A 19 -7.55 7.79 3.64
CA ARG A 19 -6.65 8.27 2.58
C ARG A 19 -7.41 8.53 1.29
N PHE A 20 -8.40 7.70 0.95
CA PHE A 20 -9.26 7.94 -0.21
C PHE A 20 -10.18 9.14 -0.01
N LYS A 21 -10.71 9.35 1.20
CA LYS A 21 -11.48 10.56 1.53
C LYS A 21 -10.62 11.82 1.42
N GLU A 22 -9.40 11.79 1.98
CA GLU A 22 -8.43 12.90 1.91
C GLU A 22 -8.04 13.21 0.45
N TYR A 23 -7.70 12.18 -0.33
CA TYR A 23 -7.48 12.28 -1.78
C TYR A 23 -8.65 12.97 -2.50
N MET A 24 -9.89 12.54 -2.21
CA MET A 24 -11.10 13.11 -2.81
C MET A 24 -11.42 14.54 -2.33
N GLN A 25 -10.86 14.99 -1.21
CA GLN A 25 -10.93 16.39 -0.77
C GLN A 25 -9.89 17.25 -1.51
N ILE A 26 -8.65 16.75 -1.63
CA ILE A 26 -7.56 17.45 -2.34
C ILE A 26 -7.85 17.59 -3.83
N ASN A 27 -8.43 16.56 -4.46
CA ASN A 27 -8.86 16.58 -5.87
C ASN A 27 -10.05 17.53 -6.15
N LYS A 28 -10.61 18.19 -5.13
CA LYS A 28 -11.70 19.19 -5.26
C LYS A 28 -11.25 20.62 -4.99
N LEU A 29 -9.96 20.84 -4.70
CA LEU A 29 -9.39 22.18 -4.61
C LEU A 29 -9.38 22.82 -6.00
N GLU A 30 -9.54 24.14 -6.05
CA GLU A 30 -9.51 24.93 -7.28
C GLU A 30 -8.11 24.82 -7.93
N ASP A 31 -7.08 25.15 -7.16
CA ASP A 31 -5.69 24.83 -7.47
C ASP A 31 -5.33 23.44 -6.92
N VAL A 32 -5.49 22.41 -7.76
CA VAL A 32 -5.15 21.02 -7.38
C VAL A 32 -3.63 20.87 -7.21
N PRO A 33 -3.12 20.54 -6.00
CA PRO A 33 -1.69 20.39 -5.75
C PRO A 33 -1.18 19.06 -6.32
N LYS A 34 -0.77 19.07 -7.60
CA LYS A 34 -0.45 17.87 -8.41
C LYS A 34 0.51 16.90 -7.72
N ILE A 35 1.64 17.38 -7.18
CA ILE A 35 2.62 16.56 -6.44
C ILE A 35 1.97 15.86 -5.23
N LEU A 36 1.21 16.61 -4.42
CA LEU A 36 0.53 16.10 -3.23
C LEU A 36 -0.57 15.09 -3.59
N LEU A 37 -1.28 15.30 -4.70
CA LEU A 37 -2.30 14.36 -5.15
C LEU A 37 -1.69 13.06 -5.70
N MET A 38 -0.55 13.13 -6.40
CA MET A 38 0.22 11.95 -6.82
C MET A 38 0.73 11.14 -5.62
N HIS A 39 1.24 11.83 -4.60
CA HIS A 39 1.66 11.23 -3.32
C HIS A 39 0.51 10.46 -2.65
N TRP A 40 -0.63 11.13 -2.42
CA TRP A 40 -1.77 10.50 -1.75
C TRP A 40 -2.43 9.40 -2.57
N GLY A 41 -2.52 9.52 -3.89
CA GLY A 41 -3.07 8.46 -4.73
C GLY A 41 -2.23 7.19 -4.70
N GLY A 42 -0.90 7.31 -4.64
CA GLY A 42 -0.03 6.16 -4.39
C GLY A 42 -0.30 5.50 -3.02
N ILE A 43 -0.46 6.31 -1.96
CA ILE A 43 -0.82 5.82 -0.62
C ILE A 43 -2.20 5.15 -0.59
N VAL A 44 -3.18 5.64 -1.35
CA VAL A 44 -4.49 5.00 -1.52
C VAL A 44 -4.34 3.59 -2.10
N ILE A 45 -3.57 3.43 -3.16
CA ILE A 45 -3.32 2.14 -3.80
C ILE A 45 -2.54 1.20 -2.87
N GLU A 46 -1.48 1.71 -2.23
CA GLU A 46 -0.69 0.97 -1.23
C GLU A 46 -1.57 0.43 -0.10
N THR A 47 -2.37 1.28 0.54
CA THR A 47 -3.24 0.89 1.66
C THR A 47 -4.35 -0.05 1.23
N TYR A 48 -4.88 0.09 0.01
CA TYR A 48 -5.88 -0.84 -0.55
C TYR A 48 -5.29 -2.25 -0.78
N ILE A 49 -4.14 -2.34 -1.45
CA ILE A 49 -3.46 -3.63 -1.69
C ILE A 49 -3.08 -4.30 -0.38
N LYS A 50 -2.57 -3.52 0.58
CA LYS A 50 -2.22 -4.03 1.91
C LYS A 50 -3.45 -4.48 2.72
N HIS A 51 -4.60 -3.83 2.56
CA HIS A 51 -5.86 -4.31 3.11
C HIS A 51 -6.23 -5.68 2.52
N ILE A 52 -6.21 -5.84 1.19
CA ILE A 52 -6.50 -7.10 0.51
C ILE A 52 -5.53 -8.21 0.95
N LEU A 53 -4.22 -7.92 0.99
CA LEU A 53 -3.19 -8.85 1.47
C LEU A 53 -3.49 -9.35 2.89
N VAL A 54 -3.90 -8.45 3.80
CA VAL A 54 -4.27 -8.83 5.17
C VAL A 54 -5.54 -9.66 5.23
N GLN A 55 -6.55 -9.35 4.41
CA GLN A 55 -7.80 -10.12 4.35
C GLN A 55 -7.56 -11.55 3.83
N ILE A 56 -6.76 -11.69 2.78
CA ILE A 56 -6.43 -13.01 2.20
C ILE A 56 -5.53 -13.82 3.14
N SER A 57 -4.55 -13.19 3.81
CA SER A 57 -3.58 -13.90 4.65
C SER A 57 -4.03 -14.12 6.11
N GLY A 58 -4.93 -13.31 6.67
CA GLY A 58 -5.30 -13.38 8.10
C GLY A 58 -4.16 -12.97 9.05
N ALA A 59 -3.35 -11.99 8.65
CA ALA A 59 -1.94 -11.82 9.05
C ALA A 59 -1.55 -11.75 10.56
N LYS A 60 -0.53 -12.55 10.95
CA LYS A 60 0.51 -12.26 11.99
C LYS A 60 1.90 -12.84 11.59
N LYS A 61 3.05 -12.18 11.92
CA LYS A 61 4.41 -12.58 11.44
C LYS A 61 5.60 -12.39 12.43
N CYS A 62 6.66 -13.23 12.37
CA CYS A 62 7.91 -13.05 13.17
C CYS A 62 9.15 -13.75 12.51
N ASN A 63 10.44 -13.39 12.67
CA ASN A 63 11.12 -12.37 13.52
C ASN A 63 12.15 -11.38 12.85
N SER A 64 13.47 -11.54 13.01
CA SER A 64 14.34 -10.48 13.61
C SER A 64 14.93 -9.38 12.72
N SER A 65 14.49 -9.23 11.47
CA SER A 65 15.11 -8.32 10.48
C SER A 65 14.24 -7.12 10.09
N GLY A 66 13.11 -6.87 10.78
CA GLY A 66 12.38 -5.59 10.73
C GLY A 66 11.03 -5.53 10.00
N ASN A 67 10.58 -6.60 9.32
CA ASN A 67 9.42 -6.55 8.41
C ASN A 67 8.21 -7.40 8.86
N LEU A 68 7.47 -6.97 9.89
CA LEU A 68 6.42 -7.78 10.55
C LEU A 68 5.12 -6.99 10.81
N TRP A 69 3.98 -7.67 10.66
CA TRP A 69 2.61 -7.12 10.65
C TRP A 69 1.67 -8.08 11.40
N TYR A 70 0.64 -7.60 12.14
CA TYR A 70 -0.14 -8.51 13.01
C TYR A 70 -1.59 -8.15 13.50
N THR A 71 -2.60 -9.06 13.52
CA THR A 71 -3.96 -8.91 14.17
C THR A 71 -4.26 -9.85 15.37
N MET A 72 -5.11 -9.46 16.33
CA MET A 72 -4.94 -9.64 17.80
C MET A 72 -4.39 -10.95 18.46
N ASP A 73 -4.59 -12.19 18.00
CA ASP A 73 -4.19 -13.38 18.80
C ASP A 73 -2.68 -13.56 19.07
N GLY A 74 -1.84 -13.56 18.04
CA GLY A 74 -0.38 -13.57 18.18
C GLY A 74 0.21 -12.22 18.64
N PHE A 75 -0.49 -11.51 19.52
CA PHE A 75 0.15 -10.64 20.51
C PHE A 75 -0.19 -11.08 21.95
N ASN A 76 -1.39 -11.63 22.16
CA ASN A 76 -1.80 -12.28 23.42
C ASN A 76 -0.81 -13.37 23.90
N TYR A 77 -0.15 -14.05 22.95
CA TYR A 77 0.93 -15.01 23.22
C TYR A 77 2.32 -14.36 23.42
N THR A 78 2.61 -13.28 22.68
CA THR A 78 3.91 -12.61 22.61
C THR A 78 4.38 -12.08 23.96
N ILE A 79 3.44 -11.73 24.84
CA ILE A 79 3.68 -11.31 26.23
C ILE A 79 2.75 -12.08 27.17
N LYS A 80 3.10 -13.33 27.51
CA LYS A 80 2.72 -13.95 28.80
C LYS A 80 3.89 -14.56 29.57
N GLN A 81 5.10 -14.44 29.03
CA GLN A 81 6.33 -15.11 29.47
C GLN A 81 7.50 -14.10 29.51
N GLY A 82 7.41 -13.14 30.42
CA GLY A 82 8.37 -12.04 30.71
C GLY A 82 9.66 -11.93 29.89
N ASN A 83 9.83 -10.79 29.20
CA ASN A 83 11.04 -10.35 28.47
C ASN A 83 11.38 -11.01 27.13
N MET A 84 10.71 -12.08 26.70
CA MET A 84 10.87 -12.70 25.37
C MET A 84 12.32 -13.17 25.04
N ARG A 85 12.53 -14.48 24.87
CA ARG A 85 13.58 -15.05 24.00
C ARG A 85 12.91 -16.02 23.01
N LYS A 86 12.39 -15.63 21.83
CA LYS A 86 12.64 -14.51 20.85
C LYS A 86 13.69 -14.82 19.77
N ASN A 87 14.67 -15.64 20.11
CA ASN A 87 15.79 -16.05 19.24
C ASN A 87 15.43 -17.13 18.19
N LYS A 88 14.15 -17.53 18.07
CA LYS A 88 13.78 -18.75 17.33
C LYS A 88 12.37 -18.80 16.70
N TYR A 89 11.70 -17.67 16.41
CA TYR A 89 10.49 -17.69 15.57
C TYR A 89 10.90 -17.88 14.10
N LYS A 90 11.45 -19.06 13.82
CA LYS A 90 12.39 -19.30 12.71
C LYS A 90 11.72 -19.68 11.39
N ASN A 91 10.39 -19.74 11.35
CA ASN A 91 9.56 -19.81 10.14
C ASN A 91 8.11 -19.49 10.53
N TYR A 92 7.65 -18.28 10.24
CA TYR A 92 6.23 -17.95 10.06
C TYR A 92 6.12 -16.77 9.08
N ILE A 93 5.66 -17.04 7.87
CA ILE A 93 5.45 -16.06 6.80
C ILE A 93 3.98 -16.15 6.44
N CYS A 94 3.22 -15.09 6.74
CA CYS A 94 1.80 -15.02 6.42
C CYS A 94 1.56 -14.26 5.10
N THR A 95 2.35 -13.19 4.89
CA THR A 95 2.74 -12.67 3.58
C THR A 95 4.03 -11.84 3.75
N GLU A 96 4.61 -11.31 2.68
CA GLU A 96 5.68 -10.30 2.77
C GLU A 96 5.09 -8.89 2.82
N ASN A 97 5.72 -7.98 3.57
CA ASN A 97 5.34 -6.57 3.51
C ASN A 97 5.96 -5.99 2.23
N PRO A 98 5.18 -5.54 1.24
CA PRO A 98 5.73 -4.97 0.01
C PRO A 98 6.38 -3.59 0.23
N GLY A 99 6.34 -3.03 1.45
CA GLY A 99 6.84 -1.69 1.72
C GLY A 99 5.97 -0.68 0.99
N HIS A 100 6.56 0.07 0.04
CA HIS A 100 5.84 0.98 -0.85
C HIS A 100 5.74 0.43 -2.29
N ALA A 101 6.19 -0.79 -2.58
CA ALA A 101 6.14 -1.38 -3.92
C ALA A 101 4.72 -1.87 -4.24
N ILE A 102 4.01 -1.14 -5.10
CA ILE A 102 2.68 -1.47 -5.59
C ILE A 102 2.75 -2.75 -6.44
N GLU A 103 3.72 -2.87 -7.35
CA GLU A 103 3.89 -4.09 -8.15
C GLU A 103 4.17 -5.31 -7.25
N GLY A 104 5.05 -5.16 -6.25
CA GLY A 104 5.35 -6.22 -5.28
C GLY A 104 4.14 -6.65 -4.45
N GLY A 105 3.30 -5.69 -4.06
CA GLY A 105 2.07 -5.96 -3.33
C GLY A 105 1.02 -6.71 -4.16
N ILE A 106 0.82 -6.31 -5.42
CA ILE A 106 -0.10 -6.98 -6.36
C ILE A 106 0.40 -8.41 -6.66
N ARG A 107 1.71 -8.58 -6.90
CA ARG A 107 2.30 -9.90 -7.17
C ARG A 107 2.25 -10.86 -5.97
N SER A 108 2.10 -10.33 -4.76
CA SER A 108 1.91 -11.11 -3.53
C SER A 108 0.45 -11.57 -3.33
N ILE A 109 -0.45 -11.30 -4.29
CA ILE A 109 -1.83 -11.79 -4.33
C ILE A 109 -1.97 -12.67 -5.59
N ASP A 110 -1.97 -13.99 -5.42
CA ASP A 110 -1.81 -14.96 -6.53
C ASP A 110 -2.71 -14.70 -7.75
N PHE A 111 -4.03 -14.56 -7.54
CA PHE A 111 -4.97 -14.32 -8.66
C PHE A 111 -4.76 -12.95 -9.33
N LEU A 112 -4.30 -11.92 -8.60
CA LEU A 112 -3.93 -10.65 -9.22
C LEU A 112 -2.60 -10.75 -9.97
N ASN A 113 -1.65 -11.58 -9.50
CA ASN A 113 -0.38 -11.85 -10.19
C ASN A 113 -0.61 -12.54 -11.56
N GLU A 114 -1.54 -13.49 -11.63
CA GLU A 114 -1.97 -14.13 -12.88
C GLU A 114 -2.59 -13.11 -13.85
N LEU A 115 -3.54 -12.30 -13.36
CA LEU A 115 -4.24 -11.29 -14.15
C LEU A 115 -3.34 -10.14 -14.61
N ILE A 116 -2.39 -9.68 -13.79
CA ILE A 116 -1.49 -8.58 -14.16
C ILE A 116 -0.41 -9.04 -15.15
N THR A 117 0.08 -10.28 -15.05
CA THR A 117 1.16 -10.80 -15.90
C THR A 117 0.78 -10.84 -17.39
N SER A 118 -0.51 -11.00 -17.71
CA SER A 118 -1.03 -10.92 -19.08
C SER A 118 -1.49 -9.51 -19.51
N ASN A 119 -1.57 -8.54 -18.58
CA ASN A 119 -2.18 -7.24 -18.82
C ASN A 119 -1.14 -6.11 -18.88
N ILE A 120 -0.56 -5.93 -20.07
CA ILE A 120 0.45 -4.89 -20.37
C ILE A 120 0.00 -3.49 -19.96
N LYS A 121 -1.30 -3.16 -20.11
CA LYS A 121 -1.84 -1.85 -19.74
C LYS A 121 -1.80 -1.64 -18.23
N ILE A 122 -2.22 -2.62 -17.44
CA ILE A 122 -2.18 -2.52 -15.97
C ILE A 122 -0.73 -2.54 -15.46
N LEU A 123 0.17 -3.33 -16.06
CA LEU A 123 1.62 -3.26 -15.75
C LEU A 123 2.21 -1.86 -15.99
N ARG A 124 1.81 -1.18 -17.07
CA ARG A 124 2.18 0.22 -17.30
C ARG A 124 1.59 1.14 -16.24
N ASP A 125 0.29 1.00 -15.96
CA ASP A 125 -0.43 1.85 -15.03
C ASP A 125 0.12 1.73 -13.60
N VAL A 126 0.51 0.52 -13.15
CA VAL A 126 1.25 0.28 -11.89
C VAL A 126 2.54 1.06 -11.84
N LYS A 127 3.41 0.96 -12.85
CA LYS A 127 4.70 1.67 -12.88
C LYS A 127 4.56 3.18 -12.89
N VAL A 128 3.53 3.70 -13.56
CA VAL A 128 3.22 5.13 -13.53
C VAL A 128 2.76 5.58 -12.14
N VAL A 129 1.98 4.78 -11.42
CA VAL A 129 1.52 5.14 -10.07
C VAL A 129 2.62 4.97 -9.02
N GLU A 130 3.47 3.94 -9.16
CA GLU A 130 4.61 3.67 -8.26
C GLU A 130 5.70 4.74 -8.40
N ASP A 131 6.06 5.13 -9.63
CA ASP A 131 7.08 6.13 -9.97
C ASP A 131 6.52 7.32 -10.79
N PRO A 132 5.72 8.23 -10.20
CA PRO A 132 5.00 9.27 -10.96
C PRO A 132 5.88 10.24 -11.76
N LEU A 133 7.12 10.47 -11.29
CA LEU A 133 8.10 11.37 -11.93
C LEU A 133 9.17 10.63 -12.74
N ARG A 134 9.15 9.30 -12.78
CA ARG A 134 9.99 8.43 -13.64
C ARG A 134 11.50 8.65 -13.56
N LYS A 135 12.04 9.58 -14.37
CA LYS A 135 13.47 9.93 -14.44
C LYS A 135 13.80 11.24 -13.74
N GLU A 136 12.78 12.05 -13.46
CA GLU A 136 12.90 13.37 -12.81
C GLU A 136 12.96 13.24 -11.28
N SER A 137 12.55 12.08 -10.74
CA SER A 137 12.85 11.62 -9.39
C SER A 137 13.30 10.16 -9.46
N LYS A 138 14.33 9.78 -8.69
CA LYS A 138 14.70 8.37 -8.45
C LYS A 138 13.79 7.69 -7.42
N ASN A 139 12.83 8.44 -6.88
CA ASN A 139 12.04 8.06 -5.74
C ASN A 139 10.57 7.95 -6.16
N GLY A 140 9.91 6.87 -5.75
CA GLY A 140 8.50 6.63 -5.99
C GLY A 140 7.56 7.60 -5.26
N PHE A 141 6.25 7.35 -5.35
CA PHE A 141 5.20 8.25 -4.84
C PHE A 141 5.39 8.67 -3.36
N ILE A 142 6.01 7.83 -2.53
CA ILE A 142 6.21 8.07 -1.10
C ILE A 142 7.07 9.32 -0.81
N ASP A 143 8.05 9.61 -1.65
CA ASP A 143 9.03 10.70 -1.43
C ASP A 143 8.63 12.02 -2.13
N LEU A 144 7.53 12.03 -2.89
CA LEU A 144 6.96 13.24 -3.49
C LEU A 144 6.64 14.33 -2.46
N ARG A 145 6.44 13.96 -1.19
CA ARG A 145 6.36 14.86 -0.02
C ARG A 145 7.57 15.80 0.16
N TYR A 146 8.68 15.56 -0.53
CA TYR A 146 9.90 16.39 -0.48
C TYR A 146 10.21 17.12 -1.81
N ILE A 147 9.34 17.00 -2.82
CA ILE A 147 9.56 17.57 -4.15
C ILE A 147 8.80 18.89 -4.29
N ALA A 148 9.50 19.94 -4.73
CA ALA A 148 8.87 21.21 -5.09
C ALA A 148 8.20 21.09 -6.47
N PRO A 149 6.95 21.53 -6.66
CA PRO A 149 6.30 21.52 -7.98
C PRO A 149 7.10 22.24 -9.07
N GLU A 150 7.82 23.30 -8.69
CA GLU A 150 8.63 24.15 -9.59
C GLU A 150 9.93 23.48 -10.03
N SER A 151 10.37 22.40 -9.36
CA SER A 151 11.55 21.62 -9.73
C SER A 151 11.25 20.40 -10.62
N VAL A 152 10.01 20.28 -11.13
CA VAL A 152 9.57 19.17 -11.98
C VAL A 152 9.23 19.66 -13.37
N ASP A 153 9.93 19.14 -14.37
CA ASP A 153 9.70 19.50 -15.75
C ASP A 153 8.37 18.88 -16.23
N ARG A 154 7.57 19.66 -16.95
CA ARG A 154 6.34 19.15 -17.60
C ARG A 154 5.36 18.47 -16.62
N LEU A 155 5.36 18.90 -15.35
CA LEU A 155 4.53 18.36 -14.26
C LEU A 155 3.08 18.08 -14.68
N ASP A 156 2.47 18.97 -15.47
CA ASP A 156 1.11 18.83 -15.98
C ASP A 156 0.92 17.57 -16.83
N LYS A 157 1.87 17.25 -17.70
CA LYS A 157 1.81 16.05 -18.54
C LYS A 157 1.99 14.78 -17.70
N LEU A 158 2.95 14.79 -16.77
CA LEU A 158 3.18 13.67 -15.84
C LEU A 158 1.92 13.42 -14.99
N PHE A 159 1.31 14.50 -14.49
CA PHE A 159 0.09 14.44 -13.70
C PHE A 159 -1.13 13.91 -14.47
N ILE A 160 -1.32 14.32 -15.73
CA ILE A 160 -2.40 13.79 -16.58
C ILE A 160 -2.23 12.27 -16.77
N GLU A 161 -1.04 11.83 -17.19
CA GLU A 161 -0.75 10.41 -17.40
C GLU A 161 -0.85 9.58 -16.12
N TRP A 162 -0.41 10.16 -14.98
CA TRP A 162 -0.57 9.56 -13.66
C TRP A 162 -2.03 9.43 -13.25
N ASN A 163 -2.85 10.47 -13.45
CA ASN A 163 -4.26 10.47 -13.06
C ASN A 163 -5.08 9.44 -13.85
N GLU A 164 -4.79 9.28 -15.15
CA GLU A 164 -5.36 8.21 -15.98
C GLU A 164 -4.95 6.82 -15.48
N SER A 165 -3.67 6.64 -15.16
CA SER A 165 -3.12 5.36 -14.66
C SER A 165 -3.67 5.02 -13.27
N PHE A 166 -3.77 5.99 -12.37
CA PHE A 166 -4.37 5.84 -11.04
C PHE A 166 -5.84 5.41 -11.12
N LYS A 167 -6.66 6.11 -11.92
CA LYS A 167 -8.08 5.76 -12.13
C LYS A 167 -8.25 4.37 -12.72
N SER A 168 -7.41 4.04 -13.71
CA SER A 168 -7.39 2.74 -14.38
C SER A 168 -7.04 1.61 -13.40
N LEU A 169 -5.96 1.78 -12.64
CA LEU A 169 -5.48 0.80 -11.67
C LEU A 169 -6.45 0.61 -10.50
N LEU A 170 -6.97 1.70 -9.92
CA LEU A 170 -7.94 1.64 -8.83
C LEU A 170 -9.22 0.91 -9.26
N LYS A 171 -9.74 1.23 -10.45
CA LYS A 171 -10.90 0.54 -11.01
C LYS A 171 -10.63 -0.95 -11.20
N TRP A 172 -9.50 -1.32 -11.81
CA TRP A 172 -9.14 -2.72 -12.02
C TRP A 172 -8.97 -3.49 -10.70
N LEU A 173 -8.34 -2.87 -9.68
CA LEU A 173 -8.20 -3.47 -8.35
C LEU A 173 -9.58 -3.74 -7.72
N ILE A 174 -10.49 -2.76 -7.71
CA ILE A 174 -11.84 -2.91 -7.15
C ILE A 174 -12.63 -3.99 -7.91
N GLU A 175 -12.62 -3.98 -9.25
CA GLU A 175 -13.37 -4.94 -10.07
C GLU A 175 -12.95 -6.40 -9.81
N ASN A 176 -11.66 -6.65 -9.58
CA ASN A 176 -11.11 -7.98 -9.36
C ASN A 176 -11.09 -8.42 -7.88
N THR A 177 -11.26 -7.51 -6.93
CA THR A 177 -11.23 -7.83 -5.48
C THR A 177 -12.56 -7.66 -4.75
N LYS A 178 -13.61 -7.13 -5.41
CA LYS A 178 -14.97 -6.96 -4.86
C LYS A 178 -15.52 -8.15 -4.05
N ASN A 179 -15.22 -9.39 -4.46
CA ASN A 179 -15.74 -10.61 -3.79
C ASN A 179 -15.03 -10.91 -2.45
N ILE A 180 -13.90 -10.26 -2.18
CA ILE A 180 -13.16 -10.33 -0.91
C ILE A 180 -13.78 -9.35 0.11
N GLU A 181 -14.25 -8.19 -0.36
CA GLU A 181 -14.82 -7.13 0.47
C GLU A 181 -16.21 -7.48 1.07
N VAL A 182 -16.91 -8.48 0.52
CA VAL A 182 -18.28 -8.86 0.92
C VAL A 182 -18.34 -9.75 2.18
N ARG A 183 -17.22 -10.38 2.59
CA ARG A 183 -17.19 -11.35 3.71
C ARG A 183 -17.16 -10.71 5.11
N MET A 184 -17.82 -9.56 5.32
CA MET A 184 -17.72 -8.77 6.56
C MET A 184 -19.00 -8.68 7.40
N ASP A 185 -20.12 -9.24 6.94
CA ASP A 185 -21.44 -9.15 7.61
C ASP A 185 -22.07 -10.52 7.97
N GLU A 186 -21.24 -11.57 8.20
CA GLU A 186 -21.65 -12.89 8.75
C GLU A 186 -20.91 -13.23 10.06
#